data_AF-A0A9D4C1A3-F1
#
_entry.id   AF-A0A9D4C1A3-F1
#
_cell.length_a   1.000
_cell.length_b   1.000
_cell.length_c   1.000
_cell.angle_alpha   90.00
_cell.angle_beta   90.00
_cell.angle_gamma   90.00
#
_symmetry.space_group_name_H-M   'P 1'
#
loop_
_entity.id
_entity.type
_entity.pdbx_description
1 polymer ?
#
loop_
_entity_poly.entity_id
_entity_poly.type
_entity_poly.pdbx_seq_one_letter_code
_entity_poly.pdbx_strand_id
1 'polypeptide(L)' 'TVKERRNSLLPAMINAKKRGKSAYLSYDKLYIDNKMYTIHTVSSSGFDSN' A
#
# COMPACT_ATOMS: atom_id res chain seq x y z
N THR A 1 -6.15 -11.05 -10.61
CA THR A 1 -5.43 -12.08 -9.83
C THR A 1 -4.80 -11.47 -8.58
N VAL A 2 -4.45 -12.27 -7.55
CA VAL A 2 -3.78 -11.76 -6.33
C VAL A 2 -2.48 -11.00 -6.64
N LYS A 3 -1.75 -11.45 -7.68
CA LYS A 3 -0.53 -10.80 -8.17
C LYS A 3 -0.78 -9.39 -8.70
N GLU A 4 -1.84 -9.18 -9.49
CA GLU A 4 -2.21 -7.86 -10.00
C GLU A 4 -2.58 -6.90 -8.86
N ARG A 5 -3.39 -7.34 -7.90
CA ARG A 5 -3.76 -6.52 -6.74
C ARG A 5 -2.55 -6.11 -5.90
N ARG A 6 -1.63 -7.05 -5.68
CA ARG A 6 -0.36 -6.77 -4.99
C ARG A 6 0.47 -5.73 -5.74
N ASN A 7 0.55 -5.83 -7.05
CA ASN A 7 1.30 -4.88 -7.87
C ASN A 7 0.71 -3.47 -7.80
N SER A 8 -0.63 -3.33 -7.77
CA SER A 8 -1.29 -2.03 -7.58
C SER A 8 -0.99 -1.38 -6.23
N LEU A 9 -0.60 -2.13 -5.21
CA LEU A 9 -0.26 -1.62 -3.88
C LEU A 9 1.23 -1.23 -3.72
N LEU A 10 2.09 -1.60 -4.68
CA LEU A 10 3.52 -1.30 -4.63
C LEU A 10 3.82 0.21 -4.61
N PRO A 11 3.19 1.06 -5.44
CA PRO A 11 3.44 2.51 -5.42
C PRO A 11 3.17 3.10 -4.04
N ALA A 12 2.06 2.73 -3.43
CA ALA A 12 1.69 3.19 -2.09
C ALA A 12 2.66 2.71 -1.01
N MET A 13 3.13 1.45 -1.08
CA MET A 13 4.17 0.96 -0.17
C MET A 13 5.47 1.76 -0.31
N ILE A 14 5.89 2.05 -1.54
CA ILE A 14 7.11 2.82 -1.82
C ILE A 14 6.98 4.25 -1.29
N ASN A 15 5.86 4.92 -1.56
CA ASN A 15 5.61 6.27 -1.06
C ASN A 15 5.53 6.34 0.46
N ALA A 16 4.91 5.36 1.10
CA ALA A 16 4.89 5.25 2.55
C ALA A 16 6.32 5.13 3.11
N LYS A 17 7.15 4.24 2.55
CA LYS A 17 8.57 4.10 2.95
C LYS A 17 9.38 5.39 2.74
N LYS A 18 9.18 6.08 1.61
CA LYS A 18 9.83 7.38 1.34
C LYS A 18 9.46 8.44 2.39
N ARG A 19 8.24 8.38 2.94
CA ARG A 19 7.76 9.25 4.02
C ARG A 19 8.20 8.77 5.42
N GLY A 20 9.11 7.80 5.51
CA GLY A 20 9.62 7.26 6.77
C GLY A 20 8.65 6.35 7.52
N LYS A 21 7.59 5.86 6.84
CA LYS A 21 6.57 5.00 7.44
C LYS A 21 6.98 3.53 7.34
N SER A 22 6.59 2.73 8.33
CA SER A 22 6.79 1.28 8.27
C SER A 22 5.73 0.68 7.34
N ALA A 23 6.13 0.18 6.17
CA ALA A 23 5.20 -0.36 5.20
C ALA A 23 5.61 -1.73 4.65
N TYR A 24 4.65 -2.67 4.57
CA TYR A 24 4.85 -4.01 4.04
C TYR A 24 3.59 -4.57 3.37
N LEU A 25 3.78 -5.50 2.44
CA LEU A 25 2.69 -6.19 1.75
C LEU A 25 2.51 -7.60 2.32
N SER A 26 1.25 -7.99 2.52
CA SER A 26 0.85 -9.36 2.81
C SER A 26 -0.27 -9.76 1.86
N TYR A 27 0.00 -10.71 0.96
CA TYR A 27 -0.89 -11.08 -0.16
C TYR A 27 -1.37 -9.87 -0.98
N ASP A 28 -2.66 -9.52 -0.90
CA ASP A 28 -3.32 -8.38 -1.55
C ASP A 28 -3.64 -7.24 -0.57
N LYS A 29 -2.94 -7.19 0.57
CA LYS A 29 -3.10 -6.18 1.62
C LYS A 29 -1.79 -5.43 1.83
N LEU A 30 -1.90 -4.13 2.03
CA LEU A 30 -0.81 -3.23 2.36
C LEU A 30 -0.95 -2.78 3.81
N TYR A 31 0.12 -2.91 4.58
CA TYR A 31 0.17 -2.42 5.96
C TYR A 31 1.10 -1.22 6.00
N ILE A 32 0.64 -0.09 6.55
CA ILE A 32 1.42 1.13 6.78
C ILE A 32 1.20 1.55 8.23
N ASP A 33 2.25 1.66 9.04
CA ASP A 33 2.18 1.99 10.48
C ASP A 33 1.12 1.13 11.22
N ASN A 34 1.13 -0.18 10.98
CA ASN A 34 0.15 -1.16 11.49
C ASN A 34 -1.31 -0.96 11.04
N LYS A 35 -1.62 0.00 10.17
CA LYS A 35 -2.93 0.14 9.52
C LYS A 35 -2.97 -0.66 8.24
N MET A 36 -4.03 -1.44 8.08
CA MET A 36 -4.28 -2.25 6.89
C MET A 36 -5.01 -1.43 5.81
N TYR A 37 -4.53 -1.56 4.58
CA TYR A 37 -5.07 -0.97 3.36
C TYR A 37 -5.26 -2.06 2.31
N THR A 38 -6.29 -1.89 1.49
CA THR A 38 -6.58 -2.72 0.32
C THR A 38 -6.53 -1.84 -0.92
N ILE A 39 -6.64 -2.43 -2.11
CA ILE A 39 -6.69 -1.68 -3.38
C ILE A 39 -7.81 -0.63 -3.41
N HIS A 40 -8.88 -0.81 -2.61
CA HIS A 40 -10.00 0.13 -2.55
C HIS A 40 -9.81 1.25 -1.52
N THR A 41 -8.99 1.02 -0.48
CA THR A 41 -8.81 1.99 0.61
C THR A 41 -7.48 2.74 0.53
N VAL A 42 -6.52 2.22 -0.23
CA VAL A 42 -5.20 2.84 -0.39
C VAL A 42 -5.29 4.17 -1.16
N SER A 43 -6.21 4.29 -2.12
CA SER A 43 -6.41 5.53 -2.88
C SER A 43 -6.83 6.71 -2.00
N SER A 44 -7.62 6.44 -0.97
CA SER A 44 -8.04 7.45 0.02
C SER A 44 -6.99 7.70 1.12
N SER A 45 -5.91 6.93 1.16
CA SER A 45 -4.89 7.02 2.22
C SER A 45 -3.83 8.09 1.97
N GLY A 46 -3.81 8.70 0.77
CA GLY A 46 -2.81 9.69 0.38
C GLY A 46 -1.41 9.11 0.12
N PHE A 47 -1.27 7.78 0.11
CA PHE A 47 -0.04 7.06 -0.25
C PHE A 47 -0.05 6.52 -1.69
N ASP A 48 -1.24 6.25 -2.23
CA ASP A 48 -1.50 6.00 -3.65
C ASP A 48 -1.33 7.32 -4.43
N SER A 49 -0.09 7.78 -4.53
CA SER A 49 0.18 9.06 -5.17
C SER A 49 0.46 8.82 -6.65
N ASN A 50 -0.26 9.55 -7.50
CA ASN A 50 0.43 10.30 -8.56
C ASN A 50 1.68 10.98 -7.98
#